data_AF-A0A973D5Q7-F1
#
_entry.id   AF-A0A973D5Q7-F1
#
_cell.length_a   1.000
_cell.length_b   1.000
_cell.length_c   1.000
_cell.angle_alpha   90.00
_cell.angle_beta   90.00
_cell.angle_gamma   90.00
#
_symmetry.space_group_name_H-M   'P 1'
#
loop_
_entity.id
_entity.type
_entity.pdbx_description
1 polymer ?
#
loop_
_entity_poly.entity_id
_entity_poly.type
_entity_poly.pdbx_seq_one_letter_code
_entity_poly.pdbx_strand_id
1 'polypeptide(L)'
;MSAVPPVDWEDIELDPATLDLFEFTPYGPTEVMESLASNWQLDPEGILLASGASHAHFCFGAALAGPGGTVVHEVPGYLPIVDALSVIGVNAVPFERKFEEEYRIDLERMARTIHQHEARLLLLTNLHNPSGVKLSP
;
A
#
# COMPACT_ATOMS: atom_id res chain seq x y z
N MET A 1 11.69 -10.05 34.83
CA MET A 1 12.93 -10.76 34.48
C MET A 1 12.53 -12.21 34.31
N SER A 2 12.54 -12.74 33.07
CA SER A 2 12.14 -14.13 32.83
C SER A 2 13.22 -15.06 33.43
N ALA A 3 12.81 -16.11 34.15
CA ALA A 3 13.70 -17.08 34.79
C ALA A 3 14.12 -18.23 33.84
N VAL A 4 13.91 -18.05 32.54
CA VAL A 4 14.27 -19.06 31.53
C VAL A 4 15.73 -18.81 31.11
N PRO A 5 16.64 -19.78 31.30
CA PRO A 5 18.00 -19.68 30.80
C PRO A 5 17.99 -19.52 29.26
N PRO A 6 18.96 -18.80 28.67
CA PRO A 6 19.07 -18.69 27.22
C PRO A 6 19.25 -20.09 26.59
N VAL A 7 18.69 -20.27 25.41
CA VAL A 7 18.85 -21.47 24.56
C VAL A 7 19.96 -21.18 23.56
N ASP A 8 20.93 -22.07 23.43
CA ASP A 8 21.98 -22.00 22.42
C ASP A 8 21.52 -22.67 21.11
N TRP A 9 22.12 -22.29 19.97
CA TRP A 9 21.78 -22.88 18.67
C TRP A 9 22.01 -24.40 18.63
N GLU A 10 22.99 -24.88 19.40
CA GLU A 10 23.29 -26.31 19.57
C GLU A 10 22.15 -27.07 20.27
N ASP A 11 21.44 -26.43 21.20
CA ASP A 11 20.32 -27.03 21.93
C ASP A 11 19.12 -27.37 21.02
N ILE A 12 19.06 -26.74 19.84
CA ILE A 12 18.03 -26.99 18.82
C ILE A 12 18.59 -27.66 17.55
N GLU A 13 19.81 -28.19 17.62
CA GLU A 13 20.48 -28.88 16.51
C GLU A 13 20.57 -28.02 15.21
N LEU A 14 20.73 -26.70 15.36
CA LEU A 14 20.80 -25.75 14.24
C LEU A 14 22.19 -25.10 14.17
N ASP A 15 22.86 -25.22 13.02
CA ASP A 15 24.01 -24.36 12.72
C ASP A 15 23.55 -23.12 11.94
N PRO A 16 23.57 -21.91 12.53
CA PRO A 16 23.12 -20.71 11.85
C PRO A 16 23.95 -20.37 10.60
N ALA A 17 25.19 -20.89 10.48
CA ALA A 17 26.01 -20.71 9.27
C ALA A 17 25.52 -21.53 8.06
N THR A 18 24.66 -22.53 8.28
CA THR A 18 24.05 -23.34 7.22
C THR A 18 22.75 -22.77 6.68
N LEU A 19 22.24 -21.70 7.29
CA LEU A 19 21.03 -21.03 6.83
C LEU A 19 21.34 -20.20 5.59
N ASP A 20 20.70 -20.53 4.47
CA ASP A 20 20.60 -19.64 3.32
C ASP A 20 19.65 -18.49 3.65
N LEU A 21 20.18 -17.48 4.35
CA LEU A 21 19.42 -16.31 4.79
C LEU A 21 19.15 -15.32 3.64
N PHE A 22 19.88 -15.44 2.53
CA PHE A 22 19.81 -14.52 1.41
C PHE A 22 19.87 -15.27 0.08
N GLU A 23 18.81 -15.15 -0.70
CA GLU A 23 18.85 -15.43 -2.13
C GLU A 23 18.87 -14.08 -2.86
N PHE A 24 19.87 -13.85 -3.71
CA PHE A 24 19.83 -12.67 -4.57
C PHE A 24 18.82 -12.88 -5.69
N THR A 25 17.67 -12.23 -5.54
CA THR A 25 16.64 -12.19 -6.57
C THR A 25 16.32 -10.73 -6.87
N PRO A 26 16.65 -10.20 -8.07
CA PRO A 26 16.51 -8.78 -8.36
C PRO A 26 15.06 -8.28 -8.28
N TYR A 27 14.09 -9.19 -8.42
CA TYR A 27 12.65 -8.90 -8.35
C TYR A 27 11.94 -9.61 -7.19
N GLY A 28 12.69 -10.32 -6.34
CA GLY A 28 12.17 -11.10 -5.22
C GLY A 28 12.12 -12.62 -5.46
N PRO A 29 11.92 -13.41 -4.38
CA PRO A 29 12.01 -14.86 -4.44
C PRO A 29 11.00 -15.47 -5.41
N THR A 30 11.46 -16.40 -6.26
CA THR A 30 10.63 -17.04 -7.30
C THR A 30 9.36 -17.66 -6.70
N GLU A 31 9.48 -18.36 -5.58
CA GLU A 31 8.37 -19.01 -4.88
C GLU A 31 7.28 -18.02 -4.43
N VAL A 32 7.69 -16.83 -3.98
CA VAL A 32 6.76 -15.76 -3.58
C VAL A 32 6.04 -15.22 -4.81
N MET A 33 6.76 -14.98 -5.90
CA MET A 33 6.20 -14.46 -7.16
C MET A 33 5.20 -15.45 -7.78
N GLU A 34 5.54 -16.73 -7.84
CA GLU A 34 4.66 -17.81 -8.32
C GLU A 34 3.41 -17.95 -7.45
N SER A 35 3.57 -17.89 -6.12
CA SER A 35 2.45 -17.93 -5.19
C SER A 35 1.50 -16.74 -5.38
N LEU A 36 2.03 -15.53 -5.52
CA LEU A 36 1.22 -14.33 -5.79
C LEU A 36 0.48 -14.44 -7.13
N ALA A 37 1.18 -14.85 -8.20
CA ALA A 37 0.59 -15.02 -9.52
C ALA A 37 -0.55 -16.06 -9.51
N SER A 38 -0.36 -17.18 -8.81
CA SER A 38 -1.40 -18.22 -8.70
C SER A 38 -2.59 -17.79 -7.84
N ASN A 39 -2.34 -17.26 -6.65
CA ASN A 39 -3.39 -16.87 -5.69
C ASN A 39 -4.28 -15.74 -6.23
N TRP A 40 -3.68 -14.79 -6.94
CA TRP A 40 -4.37 -13.60 -7.45
C TRP A 40 -4.64 -13.62 -8.96
N GLN A 41 -4.25 -14.70 -9.65
CA GLN A 41 -4.38 -14.85 -11.11
C GLN A 41 -3.77 -13.66 -11.88
N LEU A 42 -2.55 -13.28 -11.49
CA LEU A 42 -1.81 -12.15 -12.06
C LEU A 42 -0.70 -12.61 -13.00
N ASP A 43 -0.39 -11.78 -13.99
CA ASP A 43 0.85 -11.89 -14.77
C ASP A 43 2.04 -11.55 -13.84
N PRO A 44 3.05 -12.45 -13.70
CA PRO A 44 4.24 -12.17 -12.92
C PRO A 44 4.98 -10.89 -13.32
N GLU A 45 4.94 -10.49 -14.59
CA GLU A 45 5.56 -9.23 -15.05
C GLU A 45 4.88 -7.98 -14.47
N GLY A 46 3.62 -8.11 -14.01
CA GLY A 46 2.86 -7.05 -13.36
C GLY A 46 3.10 -6.94 -11.84
N ILE A 47 3.97 -7.78 -11.26
CA ILE A 47 4.21 -7.84 -9.82
C ILE A 47 5.51 -7.12 -9.48
N LEU A 48 5.44 -6.19 -8.51
CA LEU A 48 6.60 -5.55 -7.91
C LEU A 48 6.55 -5.73 -6.40
N LEU A 49 7.58 -6.35 -5.84
CA LEU A 49 7.71 -6.44 -4.38
C LEU A 49 8.17 -5.11 -3.80
N ALA A 50 7.62 -4.77 -2.63
CA ALA A 50 7.99 -3.59 -1.87
C ALA A 50 8.22 -3.93 -0.40
N SER A 51 8.90 -3.04 0.31
CA SER A 51 9.15 -3.12 1.75
C SER A 51 7.89 -2.72 2.53
N GLY A 52 6.83 -3.53 2.40
CA GLY A 52 5.52 -3.27 2.98
C GLY A 52 4.64 -2.29 2.18
N ALA A 53 3.40 -2.14 2.63
CA ALA A 53 2.37 -1.39 1.92
C ALA A 53 2.70 0.11 1.78
N SER A 54 3.30 0.74 2.81
CA SER A 54 3.66 2.16 2.72
C SER A 54 4.70 2.44 1.63
N HIS A 55 5.70 1.56 1.48
CA HIS A 55 6.67 1.66 0.39
C HIS A 55 6.00 1.44 -0.97
N ALA A 56 5.14 0.40 -1.08
CA ALA A 56 4.38 0.14 -2.32
C ALA A 56 3.54 1.36 -2.74
N HIS A 57 2.72 1.88 -1.81
CA HIS A 57 1.86 3.03 -2.06
C HIS A 57 2.67 4.26 -2.49
N PHE A 58 3.81 4.53 -1.84
CA PHE A 58 4.66 5.65 -2.24
C PHE A 58 5.22 5.48 -3.66
N CYS A 59 5.76 4.30 -4.00
CA CYS A 59 6.30 4.03 -5.33
C CYS A 59 5.22 4.18 -6.41
N PHE A 60 4.04 3.57 -6.21
CA PHE A 60 2.91 3.71 -7.14
C PHE A 60 2.44 5.15 -7.23
N GLY A 61 2.24 5.81 -6.09
CA GLY A 61 1.75 7.18 -6.05
C GLY A 61 2.71 8.16 -6.72
N ALA A 62 4.02 8.02 -6.47
CA ALA A 62 5.05 8.86 -7.07
C ALA A 62 5.17 8.63 -8.58
N ALA A 63 5.11 7.37 -9.04
CA ALA A 63 5.18 7.04 -10.45
C ALA A 63 3.97 7.58 -11.24
N LEU A 64 2.76 7.50 -10.66
CA LEU A 64 1.51 7.89 -11.33
C LEU A 64 1.22 9.39 -11.25
N ALA A 65 1.39 10.00 -10.08
CA ALA A 65 1.17 11.44 -9.92
C ALA A 65 2.28 12.24 -10.62
N GLY A 66 3.53 11.79 -10.47
CA GLY A 66 4.72 12.56 -10.83
C GLY A 66 4.92 13.81 -9.95
N PRO A 67 6.08 14.48 -10.07
CA PRO A 67 6.36 15.70 -9.32
C PRO A 67 5.34 16.80 -9.63
N GLY A 68 4.77 17.42 -8.60
CA GLY A 68 3.76 18.48 -8.75
C GLY A 68 2.38 18.00 -9.23
N GLY A 69 2.18 16.71 -9.46
CA GLY A 69 0.90 16.17 -9.92
C GLY A 69 -0.22 16.29 -8.88
N THR A 70 -1.47 16.36 -9.35
CA THR A 70 -2.64 16.37 -8.47
C THR A 70 -3.02 14.96 -8.04
N VAL A 71 -3.23 14.78 -6.74
CA VAL A 71 -3.75 13.56 -6.12
C VAL A 71 -5.05 13.88 -5.38
N VAL A 72 -6.15 13.21 -5.74
CA VAL A 72 -7.39 13.27 -4.98
C VAL A 72 -7.37 12.16 -3.94
N HIS A 73 -7.74 12.46 -2.69
CA HIS A 73 -7.75 11.47 -1.61
C HIS A 73 -8.99 11.61 -0.73
N GLU A 74 -9.46 10.52 -0.16
CA GLU A 74 -10.60 10.56 0.77
C GLU A 74 -10.27 11.27 2.11
N VAL A 75 -11.28 11.93 2.69
CA VAL A 75 -11.25 12.53 4.03
C VAL A 75 -12.55 12.19 4.79
N PRO A 76 -12.50 11.57 5.99
CA PRO A 76 -11.31 10.97 6.59
C PRO A 76 -10.72 9.87 5.70
N GLY A 77 -9.46 9.51 5.89
CA GLY A 77 -8.74 8.59 5.02
C GLY A 77 -7.40 8.13 5.60
N TYR A 78 -6.71 7.23 4.89
CA TYR A 78 -5.34 6.84 5.25
C TYR A 78 -4.33 7.93 4.86
N LEU A 79 -4.18 8.96 5.70
CA LEU A 79 -3.32 10.12 5.44
C LEU A 79 -1.80 9.84 5.28
N PRO A 80 -1.19 8.77 5.84
CA PRO A 80 0.25 8.57 5.70
C PRO A 80 0.77 8.54 4.25
N ILE A 81 -0.04 8.10 3.29
CA ILE A 81 0.37 8.13 1.87
C ILE A 81 0.33 9.55 1.29
N VAL A 82 -0.62 10.39 1.71
CA VAL A 82 -0.68 11.80 1.29
C VAL A 82 0.54 12.55 1.82
N ASP A 83 0.87 12.33 3.10
CA ASP A 83 2.06 12.89 3.74
C ASP A 83 3.34 12.42 3.04
N ALA A 84 3.44 11.11 2.72
CA ALA A 84 4.60 10.58 2.01
C ALA A 84 4.76 11.20 0.60
N LEU A 85 3.66 11.41 -0.14
CA LEU A 85 3.71 12.02 -1.47
C LEU A 85 4.01 13.52 -1.43
N SER A 86 3.82 14.19 -0.29
CA SER A 86 4.19 15.62 -0.14
C SER A 86 5.66 15.90 -0.44
N VAL A 87 6.56 14.91 -0.25
CA VAL A 87 8.00 15.04 -0.51
C VAL A 87 8.34 15.28 -1.99
N ILE A 88 7.45 14.87 -2.91
CA ILE A 88 7.58 15.14 -4.36
C ILE A 88 6.69 16.32 -4.80
N GLY A 89 6.13 17.06 -3.84
CA GLY A 89 5.34 18.27 -4.08
C GLY A 89 3.98 18.03 -4.71
N VAL A 90 3.33 16.88 -4.48
CA VAL A 90 1.98 16.65 -5.02
C VAL A 90 0.99 17.70 -4.52
N ASN A 91 0.05 18.07 -5.39
CA ASN A 91 -1.11 18.86 -5.02
C ASN A 91 -2.21 17.92 -4.49
N ALA A 92 -2.34 17.83 -3.17
CA ALA A 92 -3.34 16.98 -2.52
C ALA A 92 -4.72 17.67 -2.46
N VAL A 93 -5.72 17.05 -3.06
CA VAL A 93 -7.11 17.54 -3.11
C VAL A 93 -8.00 16.60 -2.29
N PRO A 94 -8.64 17.09 -1.23
CA PRO A 94 -9.50 16.26 -0.40
C PRO A 94 -10.85 15.97 -1.07
N PHE A 95 -11.30 14.73 -0.98
CA PHE A 95 -12.64 14.26 -1.32
C PHE A 95 -13.32 13.75 -0.04
N GLU A 96 -14.31 14.49 0.44
CA GLU A 96 -14.93 14.19 1.73
C GLU A 96 -15.94 13.03 1.65
N ARG A 97 -15.76 12.03 2.51
CA ARG A 97 -16.71 10.95 2.81
C ARG A 97 -17.40 11.29 4.12
N LYS A 98 -18.65 11.78 4.05
CA LYS A 98 -19.36 12.30 5.23
C LYS A 98 -19.88 11.20 6.14
N PHE A 99 -19.91 11.47 7.45
CA PHE A 99 -20.50 10.56 8.42
C PHE A 99 -22.01 10.40 8.20
N GLU A 100 -22.72 11.49 7.89
CA GLU A 100 -24.17 11.52 7.64
C GLU A 100 -24.57 10.73 6.40
N GLU A 101 -23.62 10.52 5.48
CA GLU A 101 -23.77 9.70 4.27
C GLU A 101 -23.21 8.28 4.48
N GLU A 102 -23.00 7.87 5.74
CA GLU A 102 -22.44 6.57 6.14
C GLU A 102 -21.06 6.28 5.53
N TYR A 103 -20.30 7.35 5.27
CA TYR A 103 -19.04 7.31 4.53
C TYR A 103 -19.17 6.70 3.13
N ARG A 104 -20.35 6.68 2.50
CA ARG A 104 -20.49 6.23 1.11
C ARG A 104 -19.79 7.20 0.15
N ILE A 105 -19.36 6.68 -1.00
CA ILE A 105 -18.76 7.52 -2.06
C ILE A 105 -19.89 8.09 -2.92
N ASP A 106 -19.97 9.41 -2.98
CA ASP A 106 -20.71 10.11 -4.04
C ASP A 106 -19.88 10.08 -5.33
N LEU A 107 -20.26 9.20 -6.26
CA LEU A 107 -19.57 9.00 -7.54
C LEU A 107 -19.57 10.25 -8.41
N GLU A 108 -20.64 11.05 -8.38
CA GLU A 108 -20.69 12.27 -9.19
C GLU A 108 -19.78 13.35 -8.61
N ARG A 109 -19.78 13.53 -7.29
CA ARG A 109 -18.86 14.46 -6.61
C ARG A 109 -17.41 14.02 -6.83
N MET A 110 -17.14 12.72 -6.75
CA MET A 110 -15.80 12.16 -6.99
C MET A 110 -15.35 12.45 -8.43
N ALA A 111 -16.16 12.11 -9.43
CA ALA A 111 -15.85 12.35 -10.84
C ALA A 111 -15.65 13.86 -11.12
N ARG A 112 -16.54 14.73 -10.62
CA ARG A 112 -16.38 16.18 -10.73
C ARG A 112 -15.07 16.67 -10.12
N THR A 113 -14.70 16.17 -8.94
CA THR A 113 -13.46 16.57 -8.25
C THR A 113 -12.22 16.14 -9.06
N ILE A 114 -12.22 14.90 -9.57
CA ILE A 114 -11.13 14.38 -10.43
C ILE A 114 -10.98 15.26 -11.67
N HIS A 115 -12.07 15.57 -12.36
CA HIS A 115 -12.02 16.37 -13.58
C HIS A 115 -11.64 17.84 -13.32
N GLN A 116 -12.22 18.47 -12.29
CA GLN A 116 -11.96 19.87 -11.96
C GLN A 116 -10.49 20.14 -11.61
N HIS A 117 -9.82 19.17 -10.99
CA HIS A 117 -8.44 19.31 -10.55
C HIS A 117 -7.43 18.56 -11.45
N GLU A 118 -7.88 18.01 -12.58
CA GLU A 118 -7.06 17.22 -13.50
C GLU A 118 -6.24 16.13 -12.77
N ALA A 119 -6.91 15.45 -11.82
CA ALA A 119 -6.26 14.52 -10.91
C ALA A 119 -5.63 13.35 -11.67
N ARG A 120 -4.37 13.05 -11.36
CA ARG A 120 -3.63 11.92 -11.93
C ARG A 120 -3.79 10.63 -11.14
N LEU A 121 -4.17 10.76 -9.88
CA LEU A 121 -4.33 9.66 -8.96
C LEU A 121 -5.50 9.92 -8.01
N LEU A 122 -6.30 8.88 -7.79
CA LEU A 122 -7.33 8.84 -6.76
C LEU A 122 -6.90 7.81 -5.70
N LEU A 123 -6.84 8.22 -4.44
CA LEU A 123 -6.52 7.36 -3.30
C LEU A 123 -7.80 7.05 -2.51
N LEU A 124 -8.17 5.76 -2.51
CA LEU A 124 -9.27 5.19 -1.74
C LEU A 124 -8.79 3.96 -0.98
N THR A 125 -9.43 3.69 0.16
CA THR A 125 -9.26 2.46 0.91
C THR A 125 -10.53 1.61 0.88
N ASN A 126 -10.35 0.30 0.78
CA ASN A 126 -11.42 -0.68 0.80
C ASN A 126 -10.97 -1.93 1.58
N LEU A 127 -11.47 -2.20 2.79
CA LEU A 127 -12.43 -1.40 3.56
C LEU A 127 -11.90 0.01 3.88
N HIS A 128 -12.80 0.98 3.99
CA HIS A 128 -12.47 2.37 4.28
C HIS A 128 -11.73 2.50 5.62
N ASN A 129 -10.56 3.13 5.62
CA ASN A 129 -9.87 3.55 6.84
C ASN A 129 -10.25 5.01 7.12
N PRO A 130 -10.97 5.34 8.22
CA PRO A 130 -11.08 4.54 9.45
C PRO A 130 -12.39 3.79 9.66
N SER A 131 -13.43 4.01 8.83
CA SER A 131 -14.80 3.59 9.20
C SER A 131 -15.12 2.10 9.01
N GLY A 132 -14.28 1.35 8.29
CA GLY A 132 -14.51 -0.04 7.92
C GLY A 132 -15.57 -0.24 6.81
N VAL A 133 -16.10 0.85 6.23
CA VAL A 133 -17.15 0.76 5.20
C VAL A 133 -16.57 0.20 3.91
N LYS A 134 -17.20 -0.86 3.39
CA LYS A 134 -16.84 -1.49 2.12
C LYS A 134 -17.32 -0.64 0.94
N LEU A 135 -16.53 -0.59 -0.13
CA LEU A 135 -17.01 -0.08 -1.41
C LEU A 135 -18.06 -1.05 -1.98
N SER A 136 -19.25 -0.54 -2.25
CA SER A 136 -20.30 -1.27 -2.97
C SER A 136 -20.26 -0.92 -4.47
N PRO A 137 -20.58 -1.88 -5.36
CA PRO A 137 -20.84 -1.60 -6.77
C PRO A 137 -21.96 -0.58 -6.98
#